data_AF-A0AAW0BS51-F1
#
_entry.id   AF-A0AAW0BS51-F1
#
_cell.length_a   1.000
_cell.length_b   1.000
_cell.length_c   1.000
_cell.angle_alpha   90.00
_cell.angle_beta   90.00
_cell.angle_gamma   90.00
#
_symmetry.space_group_name_H-M   'P 1'
#
loop_
_entity.id
_entity.type
_entity.pdbx_description
1 polymer ?
#
loop_
_entity_poly.entity_id
_entity_poly.type
_entity_poly.pdbx_seq_one_letter_code
_entity_poly.pdbx_strand_id
1 'polypeptide(L)'
;MSSTLLQNLASTQSIDVDDLMDSDGPFTVQSIESAISEAAQRFEDTSTPVAPSNAAKPKFKKMASSVDGDTLNDVDKDQARRNKLIDDNNLLKGIVMTPNGPQPSSRELIVRPSTLRPVIDNRATIDTTTVEAEFTQTLMESNYTSVSVKVSTPYVTGSAEYSESSSYKNTENEKTIFMSSRYMFPQGRIDFSIPGSGFANDVQLSPDFTNAITTALAKSTPPEKREALYNVFQEFGQVFRDKVQIGGVLSAHSMDTFSRSENESEVKQDIKVSLEGAVNGWGGGGSAAHGNTSSTLTTKQNRTVNVKYIVNGGDYTKIQDTGAWIATTNQSQHWRVIEVTSVVPVSEMLPEPTKTTVRNLLKPLLGKWVPVEKVPSTSQYPKAIYRPKDAIPAGWYWLGHSADASQALIVKPTFALKAGRNPVTTTGHESSGMTDQPITNLPQYQFLSTYFGGGSYNAPPGSLFAALRPDLFLQGRWELYGDAISTAVYVTKAVPPNDPADECFDLQSVVRVKLPSGSPPKPRWVLKKNVVWLDSGEY
;
A
#
# COMPACT_ATOMS: atom_id res chain seq x y z
N MET A 1 -17.11 -44.47 7.21
CA MET A 1 -16.66 -43.08 7.48
C MET A 1 -15.23 -42.90 6.97
N SER A 2 -14.89 -43.44 5.80
CA SER A 2 -15.16 -42.98 4.42
C SER A 2 -14.10 -42.01 3.92
N SER A 3 -13.06 -42.62 3.36
CA SER A 3 -11.90 -42.11 2.62
C SER A 3 -12.26 -41.37 1.32
N THR A 4 -13.38 -40.65 1.30
CA THR A 4 -14.00 -40.10 0.07
C THR A 4 -13.68 -38.62 -0.17
N LEU A 5 -12.85 -38.00 0.68
CA LEU A 5 -12.48 -36.57 0.56
C LEU A 5 -11.11 -36.32 -0.09
N LEU A 6 -10.32 -37.37 -0.35
CA LEU A 6 -8.99 -37.25 -0.99
C LEU A 6 -8.96 -37.72 -2.46
N GLN A 7 -10.07 -38.20 -3.02
CA GLN A 7 -10.13 -38.69 -4.41
C GLN A 7 -10.73 -37.72 -5.43
N ASN A 8 -11.23 -36.55 -5.03
CA ASN A 8 -11.78 -35.54 -5.95
C ASN A 8 -10.79 -34.42 -6.35
N LEU A 9 -9.49 -34.57 -6.06
CA LEU A 9 -8.43 -33.64 -6.46
C LEU A 9 -7.53 -34.16 -7.59
N ALA A 10 -7.88 -35.28 -8.23
CA ALA A 10 -7.02 -35.97 -9.20
C ALA A 10 -7.66 -36.16 -10.59
N SER A 11 -8.49 -35.23 -11.05
CA SER A 11 -8.94 -35.20 -12.46
C SER A 11 -8.89 -33.80 -13.07
N THR A 12 -7.75 -33.13 -12.96
CA THR A 12 -7.37 -32.12 -13.96
C THR A 12 -6.69 -32.90 -15.08
N GLN A 13 -7.39 -33.07 -16.22
CA GLN A 13 -6.72 -33.48 -17.44
C GLN A 13 -5.59 -32.47 -17.71
N SER A 14 -4.37 -32.98 -17.93
CA SER A 14 -3.25 -32.16 -18.34
C SER A 14 -3.56 -31.60 -19.73
N ILE A 15 -4.04 -30.36 -19.77
CA ILE A 15 -3.97 -29.56 -20.98
C ILE A 15 -2.48 -29.39 -21.28
N ASP A 16 -2.07 -29.67 -22.52
CA ASP A 16 -0.69 -29.49 -22.95
C ASP A 16 -0.30 -28.03 -22.71
N VAL A 17 0.73 -27.80 -21.90
CA VAL A 17 1.11 -26.45 -21.44
C VAL A 17 1.54 -25.58 -22.63
N ASP A 18 2.01 -26.22 -23.70
CA ASP A 18 2.41 -25.56 -24.94
C ASP A 18 1.21 -25.03 -25.77
N ASP A 19 0.02 -25.64 -25.66
CA ASP A 19 -1.21 -25.14 -26.31
C ASP A 19 -1.86 -23.98 -25.53
N LEU A 20 -1.46 -23.76 -24.27
CA LEU A 20 -1.88 -22.64 -23.41
C LEU A 20 -1.04 -21.37 -23.62
N MET A 21 -0.02 -21.41 -24.47
CA MET A 21 0.77 -20.23 -24.83
C MET A 21 0.08 -19.45 -25.95
N ASP A 22 -0.81 -18.53 -25.59
CA ASP A 22 -1.08 -17.38 -26.46
C ASP A 22 0.21 -16.53 -26.54
N SER A 23 0.36 -15.71 -27.59
CA SER A 23 1.54 -14.87 -27.80
C SER A 23 1.87 -13.88 -26.66
N ASP A 24 1.00 -13.82 -25.64
CA ASP A 24 1.01 -12.87 -24.53
C ASP A 24 1.52 -13.47 -23.20
N GLY A 25 1.98 -14.73 -23.18
CA GLY A 25 2.62 -15.38 -22.02
C GLY A 25 1.62 -15.92 -20.96
N PRO A 26 1.95 -17.02 -20.25
CA PRO A 26 0.98 -17.65 -19.35
C PRO A 26 0.98 -16.97 -17.98
N PHE A 27 -0.14 -16.36 -17.59
CA PHE A 27 -0.56 -16.44 -16.20
C PHE A 27 -1.04 -17.88 -15.96
N THR A 28 -0.17 -18.71 -15.40
CA THR A 28 -0.55 -20.02 -14.90
C THR A 28 -1.58 -19.85 -13.79
N VAL A 29 -2.54 -20.78 -13.71
CA VAL A 29 -3.46 -20.86 -12.57
C VAL A 29 -2.62 -20.94 -11.30
N GLN A 30 -2.62 -19.87 -10.52
CA GLN A 30 -1.82 -19.78 -9.32
C GLN A 30 -2.40 -20.72 -8.28
N SER A 31 -1.57 -21.59 -7.70
CA SER A 31 -1.99 -22.37 -6.54
C SER A 31 -2.36 -21.43 -5.39
N ILE A 32 -3.24 -21.87 -4.49
CA ILE A 32 -3.61 -21.07 -3.32
C ILE A 32 -2.36 -20.72 -2.50
N GLU A 33 -1.43 -21.66 -2.35
CA GLU A 33 -0.16 -21.45 -1.63
C GLU A 33 0.70 -20.38 -2.29
N SER A 34 0.82 -20.39 -3.62
CA SER A 34 1.56 -19.36 -4.35
C SER A 34 0.90 -17.98 -4.21
N ALA A 35 -0.44 -17.91 -4.24
CA ALA A 35 -1.17 -16.65 -4.07
C ALA A 35 -1.03 -16.09 -2.64
N ILE A 36 -1.04 -16.96 -1.63
CA ILE A 36 -0.78 -16.58 -0.23
C ILE A 36 0.66 -16.08 -0.09
N SER A 37 1.63 -16.76 -0.71
CA SER A 37 3.03 -16.35 -0.70
C SER A 37 3.20 -14.97 -1.33
N GLU A 38 2.67 -14.74 -2.54
CA GLU A 38 2.75 -13.44 -3.22
C GLU A 38 2.09 -12.33 -2.38
N ALA A 39 0.92 -12.59 -1.77
CA ALA A 39 0.26 -11.63 -0.90
C ALA A 39 1.09 -11.29 0.36
N ALA A 40 1.82 -12.27 0.92
CA ALA A 40 2.72 -12.07 2.06
C ALA A 40 4.00 -11.31 1.65
N GLN A 41 4.53 -11.56 0.46
CA GLN A 41 5.76 -10.96 -0.07
C GLN A 41 5.58 -9.52 -0.58
N ARG A 42 4.34 -9.03 -0.63
CA ARG A 42 4.03 -7.65 -1.04
C ARG A 42 4.70 -6.59 -0.16
N PHE A 43 4.96 -6.92 1.10
CA PHE A 43 5.52 -6.06 2.13
C PHE A 43 6.57 -6.84 2.92
N GLU A 44 7.85 -6.60 2.63
CA GLU A 44 8.95 -7.32 3.26
C GLU A 44 9.98 -6.37 3.89
N ASP A 45 10.41 -6.69 5.11
CA ASP A 45 11.56 -6.05 5.75
C ASP A 45 12.65 -7.09 6.01
N THR A 46 13.90 -6.70 5.80
CA THR A 46 15.07 -7.52 6.14
C THR A 46 16.14 -6.64 6.79
N SER A 47 16.88 -7.21 7.75
CA SER A 47 17.95 -6.50 8.46
C SER A 47 19.25 -7.30 8.36
N THR A 48 20.36 -6.59 8.13
CA THR A 48 21.71 -7.15 8.17
C THR A 48 22.53 -6.41 9.23
N PRO A 49 23.10 -7.12 10.23
CA PRO A 49 24.05 -6.52 11.15
C PRO A 49 25.28 -6.04 10.38
N VAL A 50 25.73 -4.81 10.66
CA VAL A 50 26.98 -4.31 10.09
C VAL A 50 28.14 -5.06 10.76
N ALA A 51 28.86 -5.88 10.00
CA ALA A 51 30.12 -6.46 10.47
C ALA A 51 31.18 -5.35 10.64
N PRO A 52 32.03 -5.38 11.67
CA PRO A 52 33.16 -4.46 11.76
C PRO A 52 34.05 -4.64 10.52
N SER A 53 34.11 -3.64 9.64
CA SER A 53 34.76 -3.79 8.33
C SER A 53 36.25 -4.10 8.47
N ASN A 54 36.70 -5.23 7.93
CA ASN A 54 38.12 -5.60 7.81
C ASN A 54 38.80 -4.97 6.57
N ALA A 55 38.09 -4.17 5.77
CA ALA A 55 38.66 -3.51 4.60
C ALA A 55 39.42 -2.24 5.01
N ALA A 56 40.73 -2.27 4.80
CA ALA A 56 41.69 -1.18 4.90
C ALA A 56 41.46 -0.25 6.10
N LYS A 57 41.98 -0.61 7.28
CA LYS A 57 42.06 0.26 8.48
C LYS A 57 42.21 1.73 8.05
N PRO A 58 41.12 2.52 8.03
CA PRO A 58 41.29 3.92 8.34
C PRO A 58 41.85 3.88 9.76
N LYS A 59 42.65 4.87 10.15
CA LYS A 59 42.89 5.08 11.58
C LYS A 59 41.57 5.51 12.23
N PHE A 60 40.56 4.64 12.27
CA PHE A 60 39.55 4.65 13.31
C PHE A 60 40.34 4.31 14.58
N LYS A 61 40.86 5.37 15.20
CA LYS A 61 41.02 5.43 16.65
C LYS A 61 39.79 4.68 17.18
N LYS A 62 40.01 3.61 17.96
CA LYS A 62 38.97 2.95 18.76
C LYS A 62 37.91 4.00 19.02
N MET A 63 36.67 3.81 18.54
CA MET A 63 35.58 4.61 19.08
C MET A 63 35.69 4.37 20.57
N ALA A 64 36.24 5.37 21.25
CA ALA A 64 36.24 5.42 22.68
C ALA A 64 34.76 5.25 23.04
N SER A 65 34.47 4.50 24.09
CA SER A 65 33.27 4.73 24.87
C SER A 65 33.03 6.24 24.90
N SER A 66 32.09 6.76 24.10
CA SER A 66 32.01 8.19 23.86
C SER A 66 31.44 8.82 25.12
N VAL A 67 32.34 9.38 25.92
CA VAL A 67 31.99 10.15 27.12
C VAL A 67 31.37 11.52 26.75
N ASP A 68 31.40 11.92 25.46
CA ASP A 68 30.99 13.26 24.99
C ASP A 68 29.74 13.26 24.06
N GLY A 69 28.81 12.31 24.22
CA GLY A 69 27.57 12.26 23.45
C GLY A 69 26.34 12.34 24.35
N ASP A 70 25.31 13.05 23.89
CA ASP A 70 24.01 13.06 24.56
C ASP A 70 23.33 11.70 24.44
N THR A 71 22.77 11.15 25.52
CA THR A 71 21.90 9.97 25.39
C THR A 71 20.45 10.38 25.17
N LEU A 72 19.66 9.53 24.50
CA LEU A 72 18.23 9.78 24.33
C LEU A 72 17.48 9.88 25.66
N ASN A 73 17.95 9.18 26.71
CA ASN A 73 17.43 9.33 28.07
C ASN A 73 17.74 10.70 28.68
N ASP A 74 18.90 11.30 28.38
CA ASP A 74 19.25 12.64 28.88
C ASP A 74 18.43 13.71 28.19
N VAL A 75 18.21 13.56 26.87
CA VAL A 75 17.27 14.41 26.12
C VAL A 75 15.87 14.31 26.69
N ASP A 76 15.38 13.10 27.00
CA ASP A 76 14.04 12.91 27.54
C ASP A 76 13.88 13.47 28.96
N LYS A 77 14.94 13.49 29.77
CA LYS A 77 14.89 14.11 31.12
C LYS A 77 14.85 15.64 31.06
N ASP A 78 15.56 16.26 30.12
CA ASP A 78 15.59 17.70 29.93
C ASP A 78 14.39 18.19 29.11
N GLN A 79 13.51 18.98 29.73
CA GLN A 79 12.29 19.48 29.07
C GLN A 79 12.55 20.31 27.81
N ALA A 80 13.56 21.18 27.81
CA ALA A 80 13.83 22.04 26.67
C ALA A 80 14.34 21.22 25.48
N ARG A 81 15.23 20.26 25.76
CA ARG A 81 15.80 19.38 24.73
C ARG A 81 14.78 18.37 24.21
N ARG A 82 13.97 17.77 25.09
CA ARG A 82 12.84 16.91 24.72
C ARG A 82 11.84 17.64 23.84
N ASN A 83 11.44 18.86 24.22
CA ASN A 83 10.50 19.65 23.43
C ASN A 83 11.07 19.99 22.06
N LYS A 84 12.36 20.37 21.98
CA LYS A 84 13.02 20.57 20.70
C LYS A 84 12.98 19.31 19.84
N LEU A 85 13.26 18.13 20.40
CA LEU A 85 13.20 16.86 19.68
C LEU A 85 11.80 16.58 19.15
N ILE A 86 10.76 16.81 19.97
CA ILE A 86 9.35 16.68 19.60
C ILE A 86 8.98 17.61 18.44
N ASP A 87 9.40 18.88 18.53
CA ASP A 87 9.02 19.94 17.59
C ASP A 87 9.72 19.78 16.24
N ASP A 88 11.04 19.62 16.25
CA ASP A 88 11.86 19.41 15.04
C ASP A 88 11.41 18.20 14.23
N ASN A 89 10.82 17.20 14.89
CA ASN A 89 10.38 15.94 14.28
C ASN A 89 8.87 15.84 14.09
N ASN A 90 8.10 16.85 14.45
CA ASN A 90 6.64 16.85 14.33
C ASN A 90 5.98 15.63 15.01
N LEU A 91 6.46 15.24 16.20
CA LEU A 91 6.02 13.99 16.84
C LEU A 91 4.58 14.04 17.40
N LEU A 92 3.98 15.24 17.52
CA LEU A 92 2.61 15.40 18.01
C LEU A 92 1.57 15.46 16.88
N LYS A 93 2.02 15.45 15.62
CA LYS A 93 1.19 15.71 14.45
C LYS A 93 0.84 14.39 13.77
N GLY A 94 -0.41 14.29 13.29
CA GLY A 94 -0.75 13.27 12.31
C GLY A 94 -0.08 13.56 10.97
N ILE A 95 -0.06 12.55 10.11
CA ILE A 95 0.52 12.60 8.78
C ILE A 95 -0.61 12.63 7.75
N VAL A 96 -0.61 13.68 6.94
CA VAL A 96 -1.49 13.85 5.79
C VAL A 96 -0.83 13.17 4.58
N MET A 97 -1.51 12.18 4.01
CA MET A 97 -1.09 11.51 2.77
C MET A 97 -1.57 12.33 1.58
N THR A 98 -0.63 12.96 0.88
CA THR A 98 -0.90 13.84 -0.26
C THR A 98 -0.35 13.22 -1.55
N PRO A 99 -0.68 13.76 -2.74
CA PRO A 99 -0.01 13.37 -3.99
C PRO A 99 1.52 13.50 -3.92
N ASN A 100 2.01 14.46 -3.12
CA ASN A 100 3.44 14.72 -2.92
C ASN A 100 4.07 13.86 -1.80
N GLY A 101 3.33 12.89 -1.27
CA GLY A 101 3.77 12.00 -0.20
C GLY A 101 3.32 12.41 1.20
N PRO A 102 3.90 11.78 2.25
CA PRO A 102 3.52 12.01 3.64
C PRO A 102 3.95 13.40 4.11
N GLN A 103 2.99 14.21 4.57
CA GLN A 103 3.23 15.57 5.09
C GLN A 103 2.74 15.68 6.54
N PRO A 104 3.55 16.18 7.49
CA PRO A 104 3.05 16.45 8.83
C PRO A 104 1.92 17.48 8.81
N SER A 105 0.87 17.25 9.59
CA SER A 105 -0.20 18.21 9.80
C SER A 105 0.34 19.54 10.35
N SER A 106 -0.36 20.64 10.05
CA SER A 106 -0.12 21.93 10.72
C SER A 106 -0.66 21.96 12.16
N ARG A 107 -1.48 20.99 12.57
CA ARG A 107 -2.12 20.91 13.89
C ARG A 107 -1.62 19.71 14.70
N GLU A 108 -1.52 19.91 16.01
CA GLU A 108 -1.20 18.84 16.94
C GLU A 108 -2.41 17.90 17.09
N LEU A 109 -2.18 16.62 16.84
CA LEU A 109 -3.18 15.56 16.98
C LEU A 109 -3.28 15.05 18.42
N ILE A 110 -2.15 15.02 19.13
CA ILE A 110 -2.07 14.56 20.52
C ILE A 110 -1.61 15.67 21.45
N VAL A 111 -2.01 15.58 22.71
CA VAL A 111 -1.50 16.44 23.78
C VAL A 111 -0.01 16.16 23.99
N ARG A 112 0.78 17.22 24.11
CA ARG A 112 2.22 17.12 24.37
C ARG A 112 2.48 16.35 25.66
N PRO A 113 3.21 15.21 25.60
CA PRO A 113 3.52 14.46 26.80
C PRO A 113 4.65 15.12 27.59
N SER A 114 4.64 14.96 28.91
CA SER A 114 5.70 15.44 29.80
C SER A 114 6.97 14.60 29.75
N THR A 115 6.89 13.38 29.21
CA THR A 115 7.99 12.42 29.02
C THR A 115 7.69 11.58 27.79
N LEU A 116 8.72 11.15 27.06
CA LEU A 116 8.61 10.17 25.99
C LEU A 116 8.81 8.75 26.55
N ARG A 117 8.63 7.72 25.70
CA ARG A 117 9.00 6.33 26.03
C ARG A 117 10.19 5.91 25.16
N PRO A 118 11.42 6.33 25.50
CA PRO A 118 12.59 5.96 24.73
C PRO A 118 12.96 4.49 24.95
N VAL A 119 13.34 3.81 23.87
CA VAL A 119 14.00 2.50 23.86
C VAL A 119 15.38 2.70 23.26
N ILE A 120 16.42 2.65 24.09
CA ILE A 120 17.79 2.96 23.67
C ILE A 120 18.32 1.86 22.74
N ASP A 121 18.80 2.26 21.57
CA ASP A 121 19.57 1.42 20.67
C ASP A 121 20.53 2.30 19.86
N ASN A 122 21.83 2.11 20.08
CA ASN A 122 22.88 2.85 19.38
C ASN A 122 23.60 1.98 18.35
N ARG A 123 23.07 0.80 18.03
CA ARG A 123 23.69 -0.12 17.07
C ARG A 123 23.35 0.32 15.66
N ALA A 124 24.38 0.64 14.89
CA ALA A 124 24.22 0.92 13.47
C ALA A 124 23.90 -0.37 12.70
N THR A 125 22.88 -0.33 11.85
CA THR A 125 22.42 -1.46 11.03
C THR A 125 22.14 -1.02 9.60
N ILE A 126 22.14 -1.97 8.67
CA ILE A 126 21.61 -1.77 7.33
C ILE A 126 20.34 -2.61 7.21
N ASP A 127 19.23 -1.91 7.02
CA ASP A 127 17.92 -2.53 6.83
C ASP A 127 17.42 -2.26 5.42
N THR A 128 16.72 -3.22 4.84
CA THR A 128 16.16 -3.13 3.50
C THR A 128 14.68 -3.49 3.51
N THR A 129 13.86 -2.62 2.93
CA THR A 129 12.41 -2.81 2.74
C THR A 129 12.10 -2.98 1.24
N THR A 130 11.29 -3.98 0.91
CA THR A 130 10.77 -4.24 -0.45
C THR A 130 9.26 -4.12 -0.45
N VAL A 131 8.71 -3.37 -1.42
CA VAL A 131 7.27 -3.12 -1.55
C VAL A 131 6.81 -3.20 -2.99
N GLU A 132 5.68 -3.86 -3.23
CA GLU A 132 5.05 -4.03 -4.56
C GLU A 132 3.75 -3.24 -4.71
N ALA A 133 3.53 -2.24 -3.87
CA ALA A 133 2.37 -1.36 -3.93
C ALA A 133 2.71 -0.08 -4.71
N GLU A 134 2.04 0.14 -5.85
CA GLU A 134 2.34 1.20 -6.84
C GLU A 134 2.55 2.62 -6.26
N PHE A 135 1.70 3.05 -5.33
CA PHE A 135 1.65 4.44 -4.89
C PHE A 135 2.49 4.72 -3.62
N THR A 136 3.42 3.83 -3.28
CA THR A 136 4.15 3.91 -2.00
C THR A 136 5.56 4.45 -2.11
N GLN A 137 6.03 4.88 -3.29
CA GLN A 137 7.39 5.38 -3.50
C GLN A 137 7.80 6.45 -2.47
N THR A 138 6.95 7.44 -2.22
CA THR A 138 7.26 8.54 -1.27
C THR A 138 7.29 8.08 0.18
N LEU A 139 6.58 7.01 0.54
CA LEU A 139 6.68 6.37 1.86
C LEU A 139 8.02 5.65 2.01
N MET A 140 8.46 4.95 0.95
CA MET A 140 9.75 4.26 0.89
C MET A 140 10.91 5.26 1.01
N GLU A 141 10.84 6.37 0.27
CA GLU A 141 11.79 7.50 0.36
C GLU A 141 11.78 8.21 1.73
N SER A 142 10.70 8.06 2.50
CA SER A 142 10.56 8.56 3.87
C SER A 142 10.93 7.52 4.94
N ASN A 143 11.58 6.41 4.54
CA ASN A 143 12.04 5.32 5.41
C ASN A 143 10.92 4.66 6.24
N TYR A 144 9.73 4.50 5.67
CA TYR A 144 8.67 3.69 6.29
C TYR A 144 9.00 2.20 6.16
N THR A 145 8.83 1.43 7.24
CA THR A 145 8.89 -0.04 7.22
C THR A 145 7.73 -0.63 6.42
N SER A 146 7.86 -1.90 6.02
CA SER A 146 6.80 -2.63 5.30
C SER A 146 5.44 -2.58 6.04
N VAL A 147 5.46 -2.73 7.38
CA VAL A 147 4.28 -2.63 8.24
C VAL A 147 3.65 -1.23 8.18
N SER A 148 4.48 -0.19 8.26
CA SER A 148 4.02 1.20 8.20
C SER A 148 3.49 1.58 6.82
N VAL A 149 4.12 1.07 5.76
CA VAL A 149 3.66 1.24 4.38
C VAL A 149 2.30 0.55 4.21
N LYS A 150 2.12 -0.69 4.68
CA LYS A 150 0.85 -1.42 4.57
C LYS A 150 -0.33 -0.62 5.14
N VAL A 151 -0.19 -0.09 6.35
CA VAL A 151 -1.24 0.70 7.01
C VAL A 151 -1.50 2.03 6.28
N SER A 152 -0.45 2.65 5.73
CA SER A 152 -0.53 3.94 5.03
C SER A 152 -1.05 3.83 3.59
N THR A 153 -0.91 2.65 2.96
CA THR A 153 -1.19 2.41 1.53
C THR A 153 -2.58 2.90 1.11
N PRO A 154 -3.69 2.56 1.82
CA PRO A 154 -5.02 3.01 1.39
C PRO A 154 -5.15 4.53 1.27
N TYR A 155 -4.48 5.28 2.15
CA TYR A 155 -4.59 6.74 2.21
C TYR A 155 -3.74 7.43 1.15
N VAL A 156 -2.51 6.96 0.92
CA VAL A 156 -1.65 7.50 -0.15
C VAL A 156 -2.20 7.13 -1.52
N THR A 157 -2.68 5.88 -1.70
CA THR A 157 -3.30 5.44 -2.94
C THR A 157 -4.57 6.23 -3.24
N GLY A 158 -5.45 6.44 -2.25
CA GLY A 158 -6.70 7.21 -2.45
C GLY A 158 -6.47 8.69 -2.77
N SER A 159 -5.29 9.23 -2.45
CA SER A 159 -4.92 10.63 -2.64
C SER A 159 -3.88 10.86 -3.73
N ALA A 160 -3.47 9.82 -4.45
CA ALA A 160 -2.46 9.91 -5.50
C ALA A 160 -2.97 10.67 -6.73
N GLU A 161 -2.04 11.28 -7.48
CA GLU A 161 -2.33 11.79 -8.82
C GLU A 161 -2.17 10.65 -9.83
N TYR A 162 -3.28 10.18 -10.39
CA TYR A 162 -3.27 9.04 -11.30
C TYR A 162 -2.88 9.46 -12.73
N SER A 163 -2.07 8.63 -13.40
CA SER A 163 -1.58 8.89 -14.74
C SER A 163 -1.46 7.62 -15.57
N GLU A 164 -1.75 7.71 -16.87
CA GLU A 164 -1.52 6.65 -17.85
C GLU A 164 -0.03 6.44 -18.16
N SER A 165 0.81 7.44 -17.88
CA SER A 165 2.24 7.45 -18.19
C SER A 165 3.11 7.12 -16.98
N SER A 166 2.59 6.36 -16.01
CA SER A 166 3.36 5.89 -14.86
C SER A 166 4.51 4.99 -15.32
N SER A 167 5.68 5.16 -14.73
CA SER A 167 6.81 4.24 -14.92
C SER A 167 6.63 2.94 -14.14
N TYR A 168 5.70 2.91 -13.18
CA TYR A 168 5.30 1.69 -12.50
C TYR A 168 4.42 0.84 -13.42
N LYS A 169 4.76 -0.43 -13.55
CA LYS A 169 4.07 -1.40 -14.39
C LYS A 169 3.66 -2.62 -13.58
N ASN A 170 2.40 -3.02 -13.75
CA ASN A 170 1.90 -4.28 -13.25
C ASN A 170 1.01 -4.90 -14.33
N THR A 171 1.65 -5.31 -15.42
CA THR A 171 0.99 -5.83 -16.62
C THR A 171 0.99 -7.36 -16.62
N GLU A 172 0.49 -7.95 -17.70
CA GLU A 172 0.55 -9.41 -17.90
C GLU A 172 1.98 -9.94 -17.97
N ASN A 173 2.93 -9.12 -18.46
CA ASN A 173 4.31 -9.54 -18.71
C ASN A 173 5.34 -8.85 -17.83
N GLU A 174 5.03 -7.71 -17.22
CA GLU A 174 5.97 -6.92 -16.41
C GLU A 174 5.41 -6.69 -15.00
N LYS A 175 6.33 -6.65 -14.02
CA LYS A 175 6.04 -6.31 -12.63
C LYS A 175 7.09 -5.32 -12.14
N THR A 176 6.65 -4.30 -11.40
CA THR A 176 7.52 -3.30 -10.78
C THR A 176 7.54 -3.48 -9.26
N ILE A 177 8.72 -3.29 -8.66
CA ILE A 177 8.90 -3.23 -7.20
C ILE A 177 9.62 -1.94 -6.79
N PHE A 178 9.37 -1.51 -5.57
CA PHE A 178 10.17 -0.52 -4.86
C PHE A 178 11.08 -1.21 -3.85
N MET A 179 12.33 -0.75 -3.75
CA MET A 179 13.26 -1.24 -2.75
C MET A 179 14.02 -0.08 -2.12
N SER A 180 14.24 -0.15 -0.81
CA SER A 180 14.96 0.90 -0.07
C SER A 180 15.87 0.28 0.97
N SER A 181 17.17 0.55 0.86
CA SER A 181 18.17 0.18 1.86
C SER A 181 18.59 1.40 2.66
N ARG A 182 18.72 1.26 3.98
CA ARG A 182 18.98 2.36 4.91
C ARG A 182 20.08 1.97 5.89
N TYR A 183 21.20 2.68 5.84
CA TYR A 183 22.26 2.57 6.83
C TYR A 183 21.95 3.55 7.97
N MET A 184 21.45 2.97 9.06
CA MET A 184 20.96 3.71 10.22
C MET A 184 22.05 3.89 11.27
N PHE A 185 22.09 5.10 11.86
CA PHE A 185 22.92 5.47 13.01
C PHE A 185 21.99 5.94 14.14
N PRO A 186 21.32 5.00 14.82
CA PRO A 186 20.27 5.32 15.78
C PRO A 186 20.82 5.78 17.13
N GLN A 187 19.95 6.45 17.89
CA GLN A 187 20.12 6.75 19.31
C GLN A 187 19.02 6.08 20.16
N GLY A 188 18.08 5.41 19.47
CA GLY A 188 16.95 4.71 20.04
C GLY A 188 15.65 4.94 19.27
N ARG A 189 14.59 4.36 19.81
CA ARG A 189 13.22 4.44 19.29
C ARG A 189 12.33 5.16 20.31
N ILE A 190 11.37 5.93 19.83
CA ILE A 190 10.32 6.55 20.65
C ILE A 190 9.01 5.82 20.37
N ASP A 191 8.36 5.35 21.44
CA ASP A 191 7.07 4.66 21.36
C ASP A 191 5.95 5.53 21.97
N PHE A 192 4.86 5.70 21.24
CA PHE A 192 3.62 6.31 21.70
C PHE A 192 2.58 5.22 21.96
N SER A 193 2.15 5.07 23.21
CA SER A 193 1.08 4.13 23.55
C SER A 193 -0.27 4.66 23.09
N ILE A 194 -0.95 3.92 22.24
CA ILE A 194 -2.22 4.30 21.60
C ILE A 194 -3.34 4.38 22.66
N PRO A 195 -4.34 5.29 22.54
CA PRO A 195 -5.41 5.38 23.54
C PRO A 195 -6.16 4.05 23.72
N GLY A 196 -6.31 3.61 24.97
CA GLY A 196 -7.02 2.37 25.31
C GLY A 196 -6.13 1.12 25.22
N SER A 197 -4.81 1.30 25.10
CA SER A 197 -3.85 0.18 25.11
C SER A 197 -3.57 -0.35 26.52
N GLY A 198 -4.02 0.36 27.55
CA GLY A 198 -3.93 -0.07 28.95
C GLY A 198 -2.61 0.33 29.63
N PHE A 199 -1.74 1.10 28.97
CA PHE A 199 -0.58 1.69 29.61
C PHE A 199 -0.97 2.96 30.38
N ALA A 200 -0.32 3.21 31.52
CA ALA A 200 -0.61 4.37 32.37
C ALA A 200 -0.36 5.72 31.67
N ASN A 201 0.47 5.71 30.62
CA ASN A 201 0.88 6.89 29.85
C ASN A 201 0.43 6.76 28.37
N ASP A 202 -0.80 6.32 28.15
CA ASP A 202 -1.44 6.40 26.84
C ASP A 202 -1.47 7.85 26.35
N VAL A 203 -1.24 8.06 25.05
CA VAL A 203 -1.36 9.39 24.46
C VAL A 203 -2.80 9.87 24.61
N GLN A 204 -2.96 11.18 24.78
CA GLN A 204 -4.27 11.82 24.80
C GLN A 204 -4.47 12.57 23.49
N LEU A 205 -5.61 12.39 22.85
CA LEU A 205 -5.99 13.17 21.68
C LEU A 205 -6.16 14.64 22.07
N SER A 206 -5.75 15.57 21.20
CA SER A 206 -5.87 16.99 21.46
C SER A 206 -7.34 17.40 21.57
N PRO A 207 -7.70 18.34 22.48
CA PRO A 207 -9.07 18.87 22.57
C PRO A 207 -9.59 19.41 21.24
N ASP A 208 -8.70 20.00 20.46
CA ASP A 208 -8.99 20.51 19.12
C ASP A 208 -9.47 19.42 18.17
N PHE A 209 -8.77 18.28 18.12
CA PHE A 209 -9.16 17.14 17.28
C PHE A 209 -10.47 16.52 17.75
N THR A 210 -10.63 16.29 19.06
CA THR A 210 -11.86 15.68 19.61
C THR A 210 -13.08 16.57 19.43
N ASN A 211 -12.93 17.90 19.56
CA ASN A 211 -13.96 18.88 19.25
C ASN A 211 -14.31 18.89 17.75
N ALA A 212 -13.32 18.78 16.87
CA ALA A 212 -13.54 18.74 15.42
C ALA A 212 -14.33 17.47 15.01
N ILE A 213 -13.99 16.31 15.57
CA ILE A 213 -14.73 15.06 15.38
C ILE A 213 -16.16 15.18 15.89
N THR A 214 -16.35 15.71 17.10
CA THR A 214 -17.69 15.90 17.69
C THR A 214 -18.54 16.83 16.83
N THR A 215 -17.96 17.92 16.34
CA THR A 215 -18.62 18.89 15.45
C THR A 215 -18.99 18.26 14.10
N ALA A 216 -18.13 17.40 13.55
CA ALA A 216 -18.41 16.67 12.32
C ALA A 216 -19.56 15.68 12.51
N LEU A 217 -19.58 14.94 13.62
CA LEU A 217 -20.64 13.96 13.92
C LEU A 217 -21.98 14.60 14.28
N ALA A 218 -21.98 15.86 14.73
CA ALA A 218 -23.18 16.64 15.01
C ALA A 218 -23.88 17.20 13.76
N LYS A 219 -23.32 17.03 12.55
CA LYS A 219 -23.99 17.43 11.30
C LYS A 219 -25.30 16.67 11.09
N SER A 220 -26.22 17.28 10.36
CA SER A 220 -27.62 16.82 10.32
C SER A 220 -27.82 15.57 9.46
N THR A 221 -27.09 15.47 8.35
CA THR A 221 -27.23 14.36 7.40
C THR A 221 -25.94 13.53 7.28
N PRO A 222 -26.02 12.24 6.93
CA PRO A 222 -24.84 11.41 6.73
C PRO A 222 -23.83 11.99 5.72
N PRO A 223 -24.22 12.52 4.54
CA PRO A 223 -23.27 13.15 3.62
C PRO A 223 -22.53 14.35 4.23
N GLU A 224 -23.21 15.20 5.00
CA GLU A 224 -22.56 16.31 5.71
C GLU A 224 -21.57 15.83 6.77
N LYS A 225 -21.91 14.77 7.52
CA LYS A 225 -21.00 14.15 8.50
C LYS A 225 -19.74 13.63 7.81
N ARG A 226 -19.90 12.92 6.68
CA ARG A 226 -18.79 12.36 5.91
C ARG A 226 -17.86 13.44 5.38
N GLU A 227 -18.41 14.49 4.77
CA GLU A 227 -17.61 15.61 4.27
C GLU A 227 -16.88 16.36 5.40
N ALA A 228 -17.56 16.59 6.53
CA ALA A 228 -16.93 17.19 7.69
C ALA A 228 -15.80 16.32 8.25
N LEU A 229 -16.01 15.01 8.38
CA LEU A 229 -14.97 14.07 8.81
C LEU A 229 -13.79 14.04 7.83
N TYR A 230 -14.05 13.98 6.52
CA TYR A 230 -12.99 14.04 5.51
C TYR A 230 -12.10 15.28 5.70
N ASN A 231 -12.70 16.45 5.90
CA ASN A 231 -11.95 17.68 6.15
C ASN A 231 -11.11 17.60 7.44
N VAL A 232 -11.66 17.01 8.51
CA VAL A 232 -10.90 16.79 9.75
C VAL A 232 -9.66 15.92 9.49
N PHE A 233 -9.77 14.82 8.74
CA PHE A 233 -8.61 13.96 8.45
C PHE A 233 -7.64 14.58 7.43
N GLN A 234 -8.10 15.46 6.54
CA GLN A 234 -7.19 16.25 5.69
C GLN A 234 -6.42 17.30 6.48
N GLU A 235 -7.00 17.82 7.56
CA GLU A 235 -6.37 18.83 8.42
C GLU A 235 -5.41 18.19 9.44
N PHE A 236 -5.84 17.15 10.14
CA PHE A 236 -5.08 16.51 11.22
C PHE A 236 -4.20 15.34 10.78
N GLY A 237 -4.43 14.78 9.59
CA GLY A 237 -3.74 13.60 9.07
C GLY A 237 -4.56 12.31 9.16
N GLN A 238 -4.25 11.35 8.28
CA GLN A 238 -4.92 10.05 8.22
C GLN A 238 -4.26 8.99 9.10
N VAL A 239 -2.94 9.09 9.33
CA VAL A 239 -2.18 8.17 10.19
C VAL A 239 -1.34 8.93 11.21
N PHE A 240 -0.98 8.28 12.31
CA PHE A 240 -0.06 8.79 13.33
C PHE A 240 1.11 7.82 13.48
N ARG A 241 2.33 8.35 13.61
CA ARG A 241 3.55 7.55 13.76
C ARG A 241 3.71 7.16 15.22
N ASP A 242 3.22 5.99 15.59
CA ASP A 242 3.25 5.52 16.99
C ASP A 242 4.62 4.97 17.39
N LYS A 243 5.47 4.57 16.43
CA LYS A 243 6.86 4.19 16.71
C LYS A 243 7.81 4.75 15.66
N VAL A 244 8.82 5.49 16.11
CA VAL A 244 9.85 6.08 15.24
C VAL A 244 11.24 5.87 15.79
N GLN A 245 12.20 5.54 14.93
CA GLN A 245 13.61 5.51 15.29
C GLN A 245 14.22 6.90 15.04
N ILE A 246 15.10 7.33 15.95
CA ILE A 246 15.71 8.66 15.95
C ILE A 246 17.23 8.55 15.80
N GLY A 247 17.84 9.43 15.01
CA GLY A 247 19.31 9.49 14.83
C GLY A 247 19.72 10.18 13.54
N GLY A 248 20.68 9.59 12.82
CA GLY A 248 21.01 9.90 11.41
C GLY A 248 20.89 8.67 10.50
N VAL A 249 20.61 8.86 9.22
CA VAL A 249 20.50 7.77 8.22
C VAL A 249 20.98 8.21 6.85
N LEU A 250 21.62 7.27 6.17
CA LEU A 250 21.98 7.31 4.76
C LEU A 250 21.14 6.24 4.04
N SER A 251 20.22 6.64 3.17
CA SER A 251 19.32 5.70 2.49
C SER A 251 19.42 5.78 0.96
N ALA A 252 19.26 4.63 0.31
CA ALA A 252 19.24 4.47 -1.13
C ALA A 252 17.92 3.81 -1.54
N HIS A 253 17.21 4.46 -2.45
CA HIS A 253 15.87 4.08 -2.88
C HIS A 253 15.85 3.81 -4.38
N SER A 254 15.15 2.75 -4.78
CA SER A 254 15.03 2.39 -6.18
C SER A 254 13.65 1.83 -6.52
N MET A 255 13.35 1.88 -7.80
CA MET A 255 12.22 1.23 -8.46
C MET A 255 12.78 0.44 -9.65
N ASP A 256 12.42 -0.83 -9.76
CA ASP A 256 12.86 -1.71 -10.84
C ASP A 256 11.67 -2.45 -11.45
N THR A 257 11.70 -2.64 -12.77
CA THR A 257 10.67 -3.34 -13.53
C THR A 257 11.30 -4.50 -14.27
N PHE A 258 10.74 -5.69 -14.06
CA PHE A 258 11.28 -6.93 -14.60
C PHE A 258 10.17 -7.78 -15.24
N SER A 259 10.57 -8.70 -16.11
CA SER A 259 9.65 -9.63 -16.75
C SER A 259 9.14 -10.65 -15.74
N ARG A 260 7.85 -10.99 -15.81
CA ARG A 260 7.27 -12.07 -14.98
C ARG A 260 7.86 -13.44 -15.28
N SER A 261 8.58 -13.60 -16.39
CA SER A 261 9.35 -14.82 -16.69
C SER A 261 10.64 -14.93 -15.86
N GLU A 262 11.09 -13.85 -15.22
CA GLU A 262 12.26 -13.87 -14.34
C GLU A 262 11.90 -14.40 -12.94
N ASN A 263 12.88 -15.01 -12.26
CA ASN A 263 12.67 -15.48 -10.90
C ASN A 263 12.63 -14.27 -9.94
N GLU A 264 11.44 -13.96 -9.44
CA GLU A 264 11.19 -12.81 -8.55
C GLU A 264 12.11 -12.79 -7.32
N SER A 265 12.40 -13.96 -6.73
CA SER A 265 13.26 -14.03 -5.54
C SER A 265 14.72 -13.69 -5.87
N GLU A 266 15.19 -14.09 -7.04
CA GLU A 266 16.54 -13.74 -7.52
C GLU A 266 16.64 -12.25 -7.86
N VAL A 267 15.62 -11.70 -8.53
CA VAL A 267 15.54 -10.26 -8.85
C VAL A 267 15.60 -9.42 -7.56
N LYS A 268 14.73 -9.73 -6.58
CA LYS A 268 14.69 -9.03 -5.29
C LYS A 268 16.02 -9.12 -4.56
N GLN A 269 16.63 -10.31 -4.50
CA GLN A 269 17.90 -10.51 -3.80
C GLN A 269 19.08 -9.80 -4.49
N ASP A 270 19.13 -9.79 -5.83
CA ASP A 270 20.18 -9.11 -6.60
C ASP A 270 20.15 -7.58 -6.39
N ILE A 271 18.97 -6.97 -6.49
CA ILE A 271 18.79 -5.54 -6.23
C ILE A 271 19.12 -5.20 -4.77
N LYS A 272 18.64 -6.00 -3.82
CA LYS A 272 18.91 -5.83 -2.38
C LYS A 272 20.40 -5.78 -2.09
N VAL A 273 21.15 -6.80 -2.52
CA VAL A 273 22.59 -6.89 -2.25
C VAL A 273 23.33 -5.68 -2.84
N SER A 274 22.91 -5.20 -4.02
CA SER A 274 23.49 -4.03 -4.64
C SER A 274 23.18 -2.72 -3.88
N LEU A 275 21.94 -2.52 -3.43
CA LEU A 275 21.57 -1.35 -2.64
C LEU A 275 22.24 -1.36 -1.26
N GLU A 276 22.27 -2.51 -0.58
CA GLU A 276 22.98 -2.68 0.71
C GLU A 276 24.49 -2.40 0.54
N GLY A 277 25.09 -2.90 -0.54
CA GLY A 277 26.48 -2.62 -0.89
C GLY A 277 26.74 -1.13 -1.11
N ALA A 278 25.83 -0.43 -1.80
CA ALA A 278 25.95 1.00 -2.07
C ALA A 278 25.88 1.84 -0.78
N VAL A 279 24.88 1.61 0.08
CA VAL A 279 24.79 2.34 1.34
C VAL A 279 25.93 1.97 2.29
N ASN A 280 26.36 0.70 2.34
CA ASN A 280 27.50 0.28 3.14
C ASN A 280 28.81 0.97 2.69
N GLY A 281 29.04 1.07 1.38
CA GLY A 281 30.16 1.82 0.82
C GLY A 281 30.11 3.30 1.17
N TRP A 282 28.92 3.90 1.11
CA TRP A 282 28.71 5.31 1.43
C TRP A 282 28.94 5.61 2.92
N GLY A 283 28.28 4.87 3.81
CA GLY A 283 28.41 5.03 5.27
C GLY A 283 29.74 4.56 5.85
N GLY A 284 30.38 3.58 5.22
CA GLY A 284 31.70 3.07 5.63
C GLY A 284 32.89 3.88 5.10
N GLY A 285 32.66 4.86 4.23
CA GLY A 285 33.72 5.63 3.57
C GLY A 285 34.48 4.86 2.48
N GLY A 286 33.88 3.80 1.95
CA GLY A 286 34.40 3.02 0.82
C GLY A 286 34.07 3.60 -0.56
N SER A 287 33.12 4.54 -0.65
CA SER A 287 32.78 5.30 -1.86
C SER A 287 32.99 6.80 -1.66
N ALA A 288 32.93 7.57 -2.76
CA ALA A 288 32.97 9.03 -2.70
C ALA A 288 31.77 9.56 -1.90
N ALA A 289 32.02 10.44 -0.94
CA ALA A 289 30.98 11.07 -0.15
C ALA A 289 30.11 11.98 -1.02
N HIS A 290 28.81 11.99 -0.74
CA HIS A 290 27.82 12.86 -1.38
C HIS A 290 26.64 13.09 -0.44
N GLY A 291 25.88 14.15 -0.69
CA GLY A 291 24.58 14.40 -0.04
C GLY A 291 23.42 13.73 -0.78
N ASN A 292 22.26 14.36 -0.74
CA ASN A 292 21.10 13.93 -1.52
C ASN A 292 21.41 14.06 -3.02
N THR A 293 21.27 12.97 -3.76
CA THR A 293 21.59 12.91 -5.19
C THR A 293 20.87 11.74 -5.84
N SER A 294 20.90 11.66 -7.16
CA SER A 294 20.49 10.47 -7.91
C SER A 294 21.67 9.94 -8.71
N SER A 295 21.77 8.62 -8.81
CA SER A 295 22.75 7.95 -9.67
C SER A 295 22.18 6.65 -10.22
N THR A 296 23.04 5.86 -10.85
CA THR A 296 22.71 4.54 -11.37
C THR A 296 23.67 3.52 -10.77
N LEU A 297 23.16 2.36 -10.41
CA LEU A 297 23.95 1.20 -9.98
C LEU A 297 23.80 0.07 -11.01
N THR A 298 24.88 -0.68 -11.21
CA THR A 298 24.83 -1.93 -11.97
C THR A 298 24.86 -3.10 -10.98
N THR A 299 23.88 -3.99 -11.03
CA THR A 299 23.83 -5.17 -10.15
C THR A 299 24.78 -6.28 -10.60
N LYS A 300 24.92 -7.34 -9.81
CA LYS A 300 25.76 -8.48 -10.17
C LYS A 300 25.23 -9.22 -11.41
N GLN A 301 23.92 -9.19 -11.62
CA GLN A 301 23.28 -9.71 -12.83
C GLN A 301 23.21 -8.69 -13.97
N ASN A 302 23.99 -7.62 -13.92
CA ASN A 302 24.04 -6.54 -14.92
C ASN A 302 22.71 -5.76 -15.09
N ARG A 303 21.81 -5.76 -14.11
CA ARG A 303 20.66 -4.85 -14.12
C ARG A 303 21.14 -3.43 -13.85
N THR A 304 20.62 -2.48 -14.62
CA THR A 304 20.90 -1.05 -14.45
C THR A 304 19.77 -0.43 -13.67
N VAL A 305 20.06 0.00 -12.44
CA VAL A 305 19.06 0.39 -11.45
C VAL A 305 19.24 1.87 -11.12
N ASN A 306 18.19 2.67 -11.30
CA ASN A 306 18.20 4.08 -10.91
C ASN A 306 18.03 4.21 -9.40
N VAL A 307 18.90 4.98 -8.76
CA VAL A 307 18.96 5.08 -7.30
C VAL A 307 18.90 6.53 -6.86
N LYS A 308 18.01 6.81 -5.91
CA LYS A 308 17.90 8.09 -5.21
C LYS A 308 18.51 7.94 -3.81
N TYR A 309 19.50 8.76 -3.50
CA TYR A 309 20.15 8.81 -2.20
C TYR A 309 19.57 9.94 -1.36
N ILE A 310 19.23 9.66 -0.11
CA ILE A 310 18.62 10.60 0.83
C ILE A 310 19.33 10.51 2.18
N VAL A 311 19.60 11.67 2.77
CA VAL A 311 20.18 11.83 4.10
C VAL A 311 19.15 12.46 5.03
N ASN A 312 18.93 11.85 6.19
CA ASN A 312 18.11 12.44 7.25
C ASN A 312 18.87 12.43 8.58
N GLY A 313 18.79 13.53 9.33
CA GLY A 313 19.54 13.70 10.57
C GLY A 313 21.04 13.93 10.36
N GLY A 314 21.74 14.21 11.45
CA GLY A 314 23.12 14.69 11.41
C GLY A 314 23.23 16.13 10.85
N ASP A 315 24.44 16.67 10.87
CA ASP A 315 24.76 17.97 10.29
C ASP A 315 25.02 17.81 8.78
N TYR A 316 24.01 18.10 7.97
CA TYR A 316 24.08 17.96 6.51
C TYR A 316 25.22 18.78 5.89
N THR A 317 25.70 19.85 6.53
CA THR A 317 26.84 20.63 6.00
C THR A 317 28.15 19.85 5.98
N LYS A 318 28.23 18.77 6.76
CA LYS A 318 29.39 17.88 6.85
C LYS A 318 29.26 16.62 6.01
N ILE A 319 28.19 16.45 5.22
CA ILE A 319 27.92 15.21 4.49
C ILE A 319 28.99 14.86 3.42
N GLN A 320 29.77 15.84 2.99
CA GLN A 320 30.91 15.64 2.08
C GLN A 320 32.11 14.95 2.76
N ASP A 321 32.09 14.83 4.08
CA ASP A 321 32.96 13.97 4.89
C ASP A 321 32.08 13.05 5.73
N THR A 322 31.81 11.85 5.24
CA THR A 322 30.91 10.89 5.90
C THR A 322 31.33 10.63 7.35
N GLY A 323 32.63 10.56 7.66
CA GLY A 323 33.10 10.34 9.03
C GLY A 323 32.75 11.52 9.95
N ALA A 324 32.92 12.76 9.45
CA ALA A 324 32.51 13.95 10.17
C ALA A 324 30.98 14.05 10.33
N TRP A 325 30.19 13.68 9.32
CA TRP A 325 28.73 13.60 9.42
C TRP A 325 28.29 12.55 10.44
N ILE A 326 28.84 11.33 10.41
CA ILE A 326 28.54 10.26 11.39
C ILE A 326 28.82 10.76 12.81
N ALA A 327 29.91 11.46 13.05
CA ALA A 327 30.22 12.00 14.37
C ALA A 327 29.13 12.96 14.90
N THR A 328 28.43 13.67 14.01
CA THR A 328 27.33 14.58 14.40
C THR A 328 26.04 13.87 14.74
N THR A 329 25.88 12.58 14.40
CA THR A 329 24.66 11.82 14.77
C THR A 329 24.60 11.53 16.28
N ASN A 330 25.68 11.78 17.04
CA ASN A 330 25.70 11.74 18.51
C ASN A 330 25.27 13.06 19.17
N GLN A 331 24.94 14.10 18.38
CA GLN A 331 24.59 15.42 18.88
C GLN A 331 23.08 15.63 18.78
N SER A 332 22.42 15.82 19.92
CA SER A 332 20.96 15.79 20.00
C SER A 332 20.24 16.85 19.16
N GLN A 333 20.88 17.99 18.87
CA GLN A 333 20.28 19.01 18.01
C GLN A 333 20.09 18.57 16.54
N HIS A 334 20.81 17.52 16.10
CA HIS A 334 20.77 17.01 14.74
C HIS A 334 19.95 15.73 14.58
N TRP A 335 19.32 15.25 15.65
CA TRP A 335 18.55 14.02 15.61
C TRP A 335 17.23 14.20 14.86
N ARG A 336 16.99 13.32 13.90
CA ARG A 336 15.75 13.28 13.13
C ARG A 336 15.13 11.89 13.17
N VAL A 337 13.86 11.78 12.78
CA VAL A 337 13.25 10.49 12.44
C VAL A 337 14.02 9.89 11.28
N ILE A 338 14.56 8.70 11.51
CA ILE A 338 15.35 7.96 10.52
C ILE A 338 14.60 6.73 9.97
N GLU A 339 13.60 6.28 10.71
CA GLU A 339 12.70 5.21 10.30
C GLU A 339 11.33 5.44 10.95
N VAL A 340 10.27 5.22 10.18
CA VAL A 340 8.91 5.07 10.71
C VAL A 340 8.63 3.58 10.85
N THR A 341 8.77 3.08 12.08
CA THR A 341 8.72 1.64 12.40
C THR A 341 7.27 1.14 12.45
N SER A 342 6.36 1.97 12.96
CA SER A 342 4.92 1.67 13.04
C SER A 342 4.10 2.94 12.85
N VAL A 343 2.91 2.76 12.27
CA VAL A 343 1.86 3.79 12.23
C VAL A 343 0.51 3.20 12.62
N VAL A 344 -0.36 4.05 13.15
CA VAL A 344 -1.76 3.74 13.45
C VAL A 344 -2.68 4.67 12.67
N PRO A 345 -3.80 4.20 12.09
CA PRO A 345 -4.82 5.09 11.55
C PRO A 345 -5.37 6.00 12.64
N VAL A 346 -5.50 7.30 12.37
CA VAL A 346 -5.98 8.27 13.37
C VAL A 346 -7.41 7.94 13.82
N SER A 347 -8.23 7.36 12.96
CA SER A 347 -9.57 6.87 13.31
C SER A 347 -9.54 5.78 14.39
N GLU A 348 -8.51 4.94 14.43
CA GLU A 348 -8.37 3.84 15.41
C GLU A 348 -7.92 4.35 16.78
N MET A 349 -7.45 5.59 16.89
CA MET A 349 -7.08 6.25 18.15
C MET A 349 -8.30 6.82 18.91
N LEU A 350 -9.48 6.87 18.29
CA LEU A 350 -10.70 7.37 18.93
C LEU A 350 -11.22 6.38 19.99
N PRO A 351 -11.93 6.83 21.03
CA PRO A 351 -12.61 5.92 21.95
C PRO A 351 -13.85 5.29 21.29
N GLU A 352 -14.27 4.11 21.75
CA GLU A 352 -15.61 3.58 21.43
C GLU A 352 -16.70 4.37 22.18
N PRO A 353 -17.91 4.55 21.61
CA PRO A 353 -18.40 4.07 20.30
C PRO A 353 -18.03 4.98 19.11
N THR A 354 -17.35 6.10 19.36
CA THR A 354 -17.01 7.11 18.34
C THR A 354 -16.15 6.52 17.23
N LYS A 355 -15.15 5.69 17.58
CA LYS A 355 -14.30 4.95 16.64
C LYS A 355 -15.12 4.18 15.61
N THR A 356 -16.01 3.31 16.04
CA THR A 356 -16.87 2.51 15.14
C THR A 356 -17.73 3.39 14.25
N THR A 357 -18.32 4.44 14.80
CA THR A 357 -19.17 5.38 14.04
C THR A 357 -18.38 6.10 12.94
N VAL A 358 -17.21 6.66 13.28
CA VAL A 358 -16.34 7.35 12.33
C VAL A 358 -15.85 6.38 11.24
N ARG A 359 -15.42 5.18 11.63
CA ARG A 359 -14.95 4.15 10.69
C ARG A 359 -16.02 3.80 9.65
N ASN A 360 -17.26 3.60 10.07
CA ASN A 360 -18.38 3.31 9.16
C ASN A 360 -18.68 4.48 8.23
N LEU A 361 -18.69 5.71 8.75
CA LEU A 361 -18.93 6.91 7.93
C LEU A 361 -17.82 7.14 6.89
N LEU A 362 -16.56 6.82 7.21
CA LEU A 362 -15.43 6.98 6.29
C LEU A 362 -15.39 5.92 5.18
N LYS A 363 -16.23 4.88 5.24
CA LYS A 363 -16.29 3.89 4.16
C LYS A 363 -16.72 4.57 2.85
N PRO A 364 -15.94 4.42 1.77
CA PRO A 364 -16.20 5.12 0.50
C PRO A 364 -17.44 4.61 -0.25
N LEU A 365 -17.92 3.40 0.06
CA LEU A 365 -19.02 2.75 -0.64
C LEU A 365 -20.11 2.30 0.33
N LEU A 366 -21.37 2.50 -0.04
CA LEU A 366 -22.50 1.71 0.45
C LEU A 366 -22.63 0.47 -0.42
N GLY A 367 -23.06 -0.64 0.16
CA GLY A 367 -23.29 -1.90 -0.57
C GLY A 367 -24.71 -2.43 -0.38
N LYS A 368 -25.23 -3.09 -1.42
CA LYS A 368 -26.50 -3.82 -1.39
C LYS A 368 -26.40 -5.08 -2.24
N TRP A 369 -26.85 -6.19 -1.67
CA TRP A 369 -27.03 -7.44 -2.42
C TRP A 369 -28.37 -7.41 -3.16
N VAL A 370 -28.34 -7.77 -4.45
CA VAL A 370 -29.53 -7.82 -5.31
C VAL A 370 -29.62 -9.15 -6.07
N PRO A 371 -30.82 -9.60 -6.45
CA PRO A 371 -30.98 -10.78 -7.28
C PRO A 371 -30.29 -10.64 -8.64
N VAL A 372 -29.94 -11.78 -9.23
CA VAL A 372 -29.26 -11.86 -10.52
C VAL A 372 -30.10 -12.54 -11.58
N GLU A 373 -29.77 -12.26 -12.84
CA GLU A 373 -30.26 -12.98 -14.01
C GLU A 373 -29.07 -13.47 -14.84
N LYS A 374 -29.29 -14.58 -15.56
CA LYS A 374 -28.28 -15.11 -16.47
C LYS A 374 -28.16 -14.21 -17.69
N VAL A 375 -26.94 -13.89 -18.09
CA VAL A 375 -26.66 -13.12 -19.30
C VAL A 375 -27.02 -13.96 -20.54
N PRO A 376 -27.82 -13.44 -21.49
CA PRO A 376 -28.12 -14.13 -22.74
C PRO A 376 -26.86 -14.35 -23.58
N SER A 377 -26.87 -15.37 -24.45
CA SER A 377 -25.78 -15.62 -25.41
C SER A 377 -24.39 -15.87 -24.81
N THR A 378 -24.35 -16.37 -23.57
CA THR A 378 -23.12 -16.82 -22.89
C THR A 378 -23.13 -18.32 -22.60
N SER A 379 -23.94 -19.11 -23.30
CA SER A 379 -24.06 -20.57 -23.09
C SER A 379 -22.85 -21.36 -23.57
N GLN A 380 -22.01 -20.77 -24.42
CA GLN A 380 -20.75 -21.34 -24.89
C GLN A 380 -19.68 -21.41 -23.80
N TYR A 381 -19.82 -20.63 -22.72
CA TYR A 381 -18.86 -20.62 -21.62
C TYR A 381 -19.17 -21.75 -20.62
N PRO A 382 -18.15 -22.33 -19.96
CA PRO A 382 -18.29 -23.45 -19.04
C PRO A 382 -18.96 -23.07 -17.71
N LYS A 383 -19.10 -21.76 -17.44
CA LYS A 383 -19.84 -21.22 -16.31
C LYS A 383 -20.96 -20.32 -16.81
N ALA A 384 -22.12 -20.42 -16.16
CA ALA A 384 -23.18 -19.45 -16.36
C ALA A 384 -22.71 -18.08 -15.87
N ILE A 385 -22.97 -17.05 -16.68
CA ILE A 385 -22.58 -15.68 -16.41
C ILE A 385 -23.81 -14.92 -15.92
N TYR A 386 -23.66 -14.16 -14.84
CA TYR A 386 -24.74 -13.46 -14.18
C TYR A 386 -24.48 -11.96 -14.10
N ARG A 387 -25.58 -11.20 -14.05
CA ARG A 387 -25.62 -9.75 -13.82
C ARG A 387 -26.82 -9.40 -12.92
N PRO A 388 -26.89 -8.20 -12.33
CA PRO A 388 -28.09 -7.75 -11.61
C PRO A 388 -29.35 -7.88 -12.48
N LYS A 389 -30.42 -8.44 -11.91
CA LYS A 389 -31.69 -8.70 -12.61
C LYS A 389 -32.54 -7.45 -12.81
N ASP A 390 -32.72 -6.69 -11.74
CA ASP A 390 -33.61 -5.55 -11.73
C ASP A 390 -32.89 -4.27 -12.19
N ALA A 391 -33.67 -3.23 -12.51
CA ALA A 391 -33.12 -1.92 -12.82
C ALA A 391 -32.28 -1.41 -11.64
N ILE A 392 -31.01 -1.08 -11.91
CA ILE A 392 -30.10 -0.55 -10.90
C ILE A 392 -30.59 0.84 -10.47
N PRO A 393 -30.81 1.12 -9.17
CA PRO A 393 -31.33 2.40 -8.73
C PRO A 393 -30.39 3.56 -9.07
N ALA A 394 -30.94 4.76 -9.22
CA ALA A 394 -30.14 5.95 -9.55
C ALA A 394 -29.01 6.18 -8.53
N GLY A 395 -27.80 6.43 -9.04
CA GLY A 395 -26.59 6.62 -8.24
C GLY A 395 -25.94 5.32 -7.72
N TRP A 396 -26.51 4.16 -8.04
CA TRP A 396 -25.89 2.86 -7.78
C TRP A 396 -25.21 2.31 -9.04
N TYR A 397 -24.18 1.50 -8.83
CA TYR A 397 -23.35 0.88 -9.85
C TYR A 397 -23.17 -0.59 -9.55
N TRP A 398 -22.91 -1.40 -10.57
CA TRP A 398 -22.53 -2.80 -10.41
C TRP A 398 -21.07 -3.00 -10.85
N LEU A 399 -20.43 -4.04 -10.32
CA LEU A 399 -18.98 -4.18 -10.34
C LEU A 399 -18.44 -5.21 -11.35
N GLY A 400 -19.34 -5.79 -12.14
CA GLY A 400 -18.97 -6.73 -13.19
C GLY A 400 -19.78 -8.02 -13.19
N HIS A 401 -19.56 -8.80 -14.24
CA HIS A 401 -20.18 -10.10 -14.43
C HIS A 401 -19.62 -11.11 -13.43
N SER A 402 -20.50 -11.98 -12.93
CA SER A 402 -20.17 -12.95 -11.89
C SER A 402 -20.61 -14.37 -12.27
N ALA A 403 -19.98 -15.37 -11.67
CA ALA A 403 -20.44 -16.77 -11.70
C ALA A 403 -21.43 -17.08 -10.54
N ASP A 404 -21.69 -16.11 -9.64
CA ASP A 404 -22.63 -16.25 -8.54
C ASP A 404 -24.08 -16.20 -9.06
N ALA A 405 -24.77 -17.33 -8.94
CA ALA A 405 -26.16 -17.49 -9.36
C ALA A 405 -27.19 -16.95 -8.36
N SER A 406 -26.75 -16.53 -7.17
CA SER A 406 -27.64 -16.15 -6.06
C SER A 406 -27.85 -14.64 -5.97
N GLN A 407 -26.77 -13.86 -6.06
CA GLN A 407 -26.82 -12.42 -5.84
C GLN A 407 -25.63 -11.69 -6.47
N ALA A 408 -25.80 -10.39 -6.70
CA ALA A 408 -24.75 -9.47 -7.10
C ALA A 408 -24.65 -8.32 -6.10
N LEU A 409 -23.44 -7.82 -5.87
CA LEU A 409 -23.20 -6.62 -5.10
C LEU A 409 -23.32 -5.39 -6.02
N ILE A 410 -24.25 -4.49 -5.69
CA ILE A 410 -24.25 -3.12 -6.22
C ILE A 410 -23.71 -2.17 -5.15
N VAL A 411 -23.08 -1.09 -5.60
CA VAL A 411 -22.44 -0.10 -4.73
C VAL A 411 -22.86 1.33 -5.06
N LYS A 412 -22.81 2.20 -4.06
CA LYS A 412 -23.06 3.64 -4.20
C LYS A 412 -21.96 4.44 -3.51
N PRO A 413 -21.31 5.39 -4.19
CA PRO A 413 -20.36 6.32 -3.58
C PRO A 413 -20.98 7.08 -2.40
N THR A 414 -20.26 7.16 -1.27
CA THR A 414 -20.71 7.91 -0.09
C THR A 414 -20.25 9.36 -0.08
N PHE A 415 -19.22 9.68 -0.85
CA PHE A 415 -18.67 11.03 -0.99
C PHE A 415 -19.11 11.67 -2.30
N ALA A 416 -19.39 12.98 -2.26
CA ALA A 416 -19.69 13.73 -3.46
C ALA A 416 -18.43 13.91 -4.33
N LEU A 417 -18.65 14.00 -5.64
CA LEU A 417 -17.62 14.38 -6.61
C LEU A 417 -17.17 15.83 -6.33
N LYS A 418 -15.86 16.04 -6.17
CA LYS A 418 -15.25 17.35 -5.98
C LYS A 418 -13.97 17.45 -6.78
N ALA A 419 -13.67 18.64 -7.31
CA ALA A 419 -12.41 18.90 -7.98
C ALA A 419 -11.23 18.62 -7.04
N GLY A 420 -10.19 17.98 -7.56
CA GLY A 420 -9.00 17.58 -6.78
C GLY A 420 -9.22 16.36 -5.87
N ARG A 421 -10.40 15.72 -5.88
CA ARG A 421 -10.64 14.47 -5.15
C ARG A 421 -10.91 13.33 -6.13
N ASN A 422 -10.14 12.26 -6.01
CA ASN A 422 -10.35 11.03 -6.77
C ASN A 422 -11.71 10.40 -6.39
N PRO A 423 -12.64 10.21 -7.35
CA PRO A 423 -13.88 9.50 -7.07
C PRO A 423 -13.63 8.03 -6.75
N VAL A 424 -14.55 7.40 -6.04
CA VAL A 424 -14.39 5.99 -5.63
C VAL A 424 -14.71 5.03 -6.77
N THR A 425 -15.51 5.49 -7.74
CA THR A 425 -15.92 4.75 -8.94
C THR A 425 -15.75 5.62 -10.17
N THR A 426 -15.45 4.98 -11.30
CA THR A 426 -15.57 5.57 -12.63
C THR A 426 -16.32 4.62 -13.55
N THR A 427 -17.05 5.15 -14.53
CA THR A 427 -17.50 4.35 -15.66
C THR A 427 -16.36 4.17 -16.66
N GLY A 428 -16.59 3.34 -17.66
CA GLY A 428 -15.74 3.20 -18.83
C GLY A 428 -16.31 3.89 -20.07
N HIS A 429 -15.56 3.75 -21.16
CA HIS A 429 -15.96 4.09 -22.52
C HIS A 429 -15.52 2.98 -23.47
N GLU A 430 -16.09 2.98 -24.68
CA GLU A 430 -15.69 2.05 -25.74
C GLU A 430 -14.26 2.38 -26.21
N SER A 431 -13.42 1.36 -26.35
CA SER A 431 -12.08 1.52 -26.92
C SER A 431 -12.17 1.95 -28.39
N SER A 432 -11.19 2.74 -28.84
CA SER A 432 -11.00 3.00 -30.28
C SER A 432 -10.44 1.80 -31.05
N GLY A 433 -9.99 0.75 -30.35
CA GLY A 433 -9.44 -0.48 -30.94
C GLY A 433 -10.49 -1.54 -31.24
N MET A 434 -10.05 -2.69 -31.79
CA MET A 434 -10.90 -3.85 -32.08
C MET A 434 -11.20 -4.68 -30.82
N THR A 435 -11.79 -4.04 -29.79
CA THR A 435 -12.19 -4.72 -28.54
C THR A 435 -13.61 -4.35 -28.13
N ASP A 436 -14.32 -5.31 -27.53
CA ASP A 436 -15.64 -5.14 -26.91
C ASP A 436 -15.54 -4.84 -25.39
N GLN A 437 -14.32 -4.64 -24.89
CA GLN A 437 -14.07 -4.39 -23.48
C GLN A 437 -14.04 -2.88 -23.18
N PRO A 438 -14.62 -2.44 -22.05
CA PRO A 438 -14.58 -1.03 -21.66
C PRO A 438 -13.18 -0.63 -21.18
N ILE A 439 -12.77 0.59 -21.51
CA ILE A 439 -11.59 1.26 -20.94
C ILE A 439 -12.08 2.23 -19.87
N THR A 440 -11.38 2.36 -18.76
CA THR A 440 -11.78 3.27 -17.69
C THR A 440 -11.69 4.74 -18.12
N ASN A 441 -12.64 5.58 -17.71
CA ASN A 441 -12.56 7.03 -17.97
C ASN A 441 -11.50 7.74 -17.12
N LEU A 442 -11.06 7.11 -16.04
CA LEU A 442 -9.99 7.63 -15.17
C LEU A 442 -8.80 6.66 -15.18
N PRO A 443 -7.57 7.18 -15.25
CA PRO A 443 -6.36 6.37 -15.32
C PRO A 443 -6.17 5.51 -14.08
N GLN A 444 -5.60 4.32 -14.25
CA GLN A 444 -5.28 3.33 -13.21
C GLN A 444 -6.46 2.70 -12.44
N TYR A 445 -7.70 3.17 -12.64
CA TYR A 445 -8.90 2.49 -12.10
C TYR A 445 -9.04 1.09 -12.70
N GLN A 446 -9.67 0.17 -11.97
CA GLN A 446 -9.77 -1.23 -12.39
C GLN A 446 -11.20 -1.75 -12.34
N PHE A 447 -11.60 -2.45 -13.41
CA PHE A 447 -12.78 -3.32 -13.37
C PHE A 447 -12.45 -4.62 -12.63
N LEU A 448 -13.46 -5.30 -12.07
CA LEU A 448 -13.24 -6.60 -11.41
C LEU A 448 -13.47 -7.79 -12.36
N SER A 449 -14.12 -7.57 -13.50
CA SER A 449 -14.49 -8.60 -14.47
C SER A 449 -14.26 -8.12 -15.90
N THR A 450 -14.14 -9.04 -16.86
CA THR A 450 -14.33 -8.69 -18.27
C THR A 450 -15.82 -8.45 -18.56
N TYR A 451 -16.12 -7.76 -19.66
CA TYR A 451 -17.48 -7.50 -20.11
C TYR A 451 -17.97 -8.58 -21.09
N PHE A 452 -19.16 -9.12 -20.85
CA PHE A 452 -19.80 -10.19 -21.64
C PHE A 452 -21.03 -9.71 -22.42
N GLY A 453 -21.26 -8.40 -22.54
CA GLY A 453 -22.55 -7.85 -22.97
C GLY A 453 -22.82 -7.74 -24.48
N GLY A 454 -21.88 -8.05 -25.37
CA GLY A 454 -22.11 -8.13 -26.83
C GLY A 454 -22.74 -6.89 -27.51
N GLY A 455 -22.71 -5.72 -26.88
CA GLY A 455 -23.38 -4.50 -27.34
C GLY A 455 -22.85 -3.24 -26.65
N SER A 456 -23.38 -2.07 -27.02
CA SER A 456 -22.85 -0.77 -26.59
C SER A 456 -22.89 -0.60 -25.07
N TYR A 457 -21.74 -0.19 -24.52
CA TYR A 457 -21.57 0.13 -23.11
C TYR A 457 -22.36 1.40 -22.71
N ASN A 458 -22.83 2.17 -23.68
CA ASN A 458 -23.52 3.45 -23.44
C ASN A 458 -24.96 3.32 -22.95
N ALA A 459 -25.53 2.11 -22.90
CA ALA A 459 -26.88 1.85 -22.40
C ALA A 459 -26.85 0.92 -21.17
N PRO A 460 -27.87 0.98 -20.27
CA PRO A 460 -27.98 0.02 -19.18
C PRO A 460 -28.05 -1.44 -19.68
N PRO A 461 -27.44 -2.40 -18.97
CA PRO A 461 -26.70 -2.23 -17.71
C PRO A 461 -25.25 -1.74 -17.89
N GLY A 462 -24.72 -1.67 -19.11
CA GLY A 462 -23.34 -1.25 -19.41
C GLY A 462 -22.99 0.12 -18.84
N SER A 463 -23.86 1.11 -19.03
CA SER A 463 -23.63 2.50 -18.54
C SER A 463 -23.48 2.64 -17.02
N LEU A 464 -23.82 1.59 -16.25
CA LEU A 464 -23.72 1.54 -14.80
C LEU A 464 -22.65 0.55 -14.31
N PHE A 465 -21.87 -0.04 -15.21
CA PHE A 465 -20.76 -0.95 -14.88
C PHE A 465 -19.54 -0.14 -14.43
N ALA A 466 -19.22 -0.13 -13.14
CA ALA A 466 -18.17 0.73 -12.61
C ALA A 466 -16.82 0.01 -12.43
N ALA A 467 -15.75 0.73 -12.76
CA ALA A 467 -14.40 0.47 -12.28
C ALA A 467 -14.17 1.17 -10.94
N LEU A 468 -13.22 0.65 -10.17
CA LEU A 468 -12.93 1.05 -8.80
C LEU A 468 -11.59 1.77 -8.70
N ARG A 469 -11.51 2.68 -7.73
CA ARG A 469 -10.26 3.35 -7.35
C ARG A 469 -9.24 2.34 -6.77
N PRO A 470 -7.93 2.47 -7.03
CA PRO A 470 -6.92 1.46 -6.65
C PRO A 470 -6.81 1.10 -5.17
N ASP A 471 -7.23 1.96 -4.26
CA ASP A 471 -7.24 1.69 -2.81
C ASP A 471 -8.40 0.78 -2.38
N LEU A 472 -9.33 0.42 -3.26
CA LEU A 472 -10.55 -0.32 -2.89
C LEU A 472 -10.44 -1.84 -3.08
N PHE A 473 -9.43 -2.31 -3.80
CA PHE A 473 -9.28 -3.72 -4.14
C PHE A 473 -7.87 -4.24 -3.81
N LEU A 474 -7.78 -5.57 -3.75
CA LEU A 474 -6.53 -6.32 -3.67
C LEU A 474 -6.45 -7.29 -4.84
N GLN A 475 -5.25 -7.83 -5.07
CA GLN A 475 -5.06 -8.88 -6.05
C GLN A 475 -5.80 -10.15 -5.60
N GLY A 476 -6.60 -10.71 -6.49
CA GLY A 476 -7.26 -11.99 -6.33
C GLY A 476 -6.42 -13.14 -6.89
N ARG A 477 -6.99 -14.34 -6.86
CA ARG A 477 -6.47 -15.52 -7.56
C ARG A 477 -7.48 -15.97 -8.60
N TRP A 478 -7.00 -16.49 -9.73
CA TRP A 478 -7.87 -17.04 -10.76
C TRP A 478 -8.08 -18.53 -10.58
N GLU A 479 -9.31 -18.98 -10.77
CA GLU A 479 -9.66 -20.39 -10.98
C GLU A 479 -10.11 -20.57 -12.43
N LEU A 480 -9.40 -21.39 -13.20
CA LEU A 480 -9.71 -21.65 -14.61
C LEU A 480 -10.85 -22.65 -14.75
N TYR A 481 -11.75 -22.37 -15.69
CA TYR A 481 -12.82 -23.26 -16.12
C TYR A 481 -12.88 -23.31 -17.64
N GLY A 482 -13.04 -24.51 -18.20
CA GLY A 482 -13.21 -24.76 -19.64
C GLY A 482 -12.10 -25.61 -20.25
N ASP A 483 -12.44 -26.32 -21.31
CA ASP A 483 -11.54 -27.27 -21.99
C ASP A 483 -10.89 -26.66 -23.25
N ALA A 484 -11.34 -25.48 -23.68
CA ALA A 484 -10.80 -24.76 -24.84
C ALA A 484 -10.57 -23.28 -24.51
N ILE A 485 -9.39 -22.75 -24.85
CA ILE A 485 -8.98 -21.37 -24.50
C ILE A 485 -9.95 -20.31 -25.03
N SER A 486 -10.52 -20.53 -26.21
CA SER A 486 -11.48 -19.61 -26.84
C SER A 486 -12.79 -19.46 -26.06
N THR A 487 -13.16 -20.44 -25.23
CA THR A 487 -14.37 -20.44 -24.40
C THR A 487 -14.07 -20.54 -22.91
N ALA A 488 -12.80 -20.65 -22.52
CA ALA A 488 -12.40 -20.74 -21.14
C ALA A 488 -12.56 -19.39 -20.43
N VAL A 489 -12.83 -19.46 -19.13
CA VAL A 489 -12.96 -18.30 -18.25
C VAL A 489 -12.21 -18.54 -16.96
N TYR A 490 -11.66 -17.48 -16.39
CA TYR A 490 -11.29 -17.45 -14.99
C TYR A 490 -12.45 -16.95 -14.14
N VAL A 491 -12.59 -17.54 -12.95
CA VAL A 491 -13.38 -16.97 -11.85
C VAL A 491 -12.38 -16.43 -10.82
N THR A 492 -12.43 -15.13 -10.58
CA THR A 492 -11.57 -14.48 -9.59
C THR A 492 -12.09 -14.77 -8.19
N LYS A 493 -11.19 -15.28 -7.34
CA LYS A 493 -11.42 -15.59 -5.92
C LYS A 493 -10.55 -14.71 -5.03
N ALA A 494 -11.03 -14.47 -3.81
CA ALA A 494 -10.20 -13.84 -2.78
C ALA A 494 -9.04 -14.78 -2.39
N VAL A 495 -7.88 -14.18 -2.14
CA VAL A 495 -6.78 -14.85 -1.44
C VAL A 495 -7.14 -14.88 0.04
N PRO A 496 -6.96 -16.02 0.75
CA PRO A 496 -7.17 -16.06 2.20
C PRO A 496 -6.34 -14.96 2.89
N PRO A 497 -6.96 -14.08 3.70
CA PRO A 497 -6.26 -12.95 4.27
C PRO A 497 -5.39 -13.38 5.45
N ASN A 498 -4.20 -12.79 5.56
CA ASN A 498 -3.35 -12.90 6.75
C ASN A 498 -3.74 -11.87 7.84
N ASP A 499 -4.57 -10.89 7.49
CA ASP A 499 -5.00 -9.77 8.33
C ASP A 499 -6.48 -9.48 8.06
N PRO A 500 -7.34 -9.34 9.09
CA PRO A 500 -8.75 -8.97 8.90
C PRO A 500 -8.97 -7.70 8.05
N ALA A 501 -8.02 -6.76 8.05
CA ALA A 501 -8.10 -5.54 7.22
C ALA A 501 -8.01 -5.83 5.71
N ASP A 502 -7.49 -6.99 5.33
CA ASP A 502 -7.35 -7.45 3.94
C ASP A 502 -8.47 -8.40 3.51
N GLU A 503 -9.47 -8.65 4.36
CA GLU A 503 -10.64 -9.44 3.98
C GLU A 503 -11.33 -8.85 2.73
N CYS A 504 -11.56 -9.71 1.74
CA CYS A 504 -12.20 -9.35 0.48
C CYS A 504 -13.52 -10.09 0.28
N PHE A 505 -14.41 -9.52 -0.54
CA PHE A 505 -15.60 -10.21 -1.02
C PHE A 505 -15.23 -11.30 -2.03
N ASP A 506 -15.85 -12.47 -1.95
CA ASP A 506 -15.85 -13.45 -3.05
C ASP A 506 -17.02 -13.12 -4.00
N LEU A 507 -16.79 -12.17 -4.90
CA LEU A 507 -17.79 -11.77 -5.90
C LEU A 507 -17.85 -12.71 -7.09
N GLN A 508 -16.97 -13.73 -7.16
CA GLN A 508 -16.85 -14.67 -8.27
C GLN A 508 -16.76 -13.96 -9.64
N SER A 509 -16.03 -12.85 -9.71
CA SER A 509 -15.93 -12.04 -10.92
C SER A 509 -15.37 -12.87 -12.08
N VAL A 510 -16.02 -12.81 -13.24
CA VAL A 510 -15.64 -13.64 -14.39
C VAL A 510 -14.76 -12.89 -15.38
N VAL A 511 -13.70 -13.54 -15.82
CA VAL A 511 -12.67 -12.97 -16.70
C VAL A 511 -12.48 -13.91 -17.88
N ARG A 512 -12.61 -13.43 -19.12
CA ARG A 512 -12.30 -14.23 -20.31
C ARG A 512 -10.80 -14.56 -20.34
N VAL A 513 -10.45 -15.81 -20.62
CA VAL A 513 -9.04 -16.23 -20.73
C VAL A 513 -8.40 -15.59 -21.96
N LYS A 514 -9.09 -15.66 -23.11
CA LYS A 514 -8.67 -15.02 -24.36
C LYS A 514 -9.56 -13.82 -24.66
N LEU A 515 -8.92 -12.68 -24.91
CA LEU A 515 -9.56 -11.44 -25.31
C LEU A 515 -9.10 -11.05 -26.73
N PRO A 516 -9.90 -10.28 -27.50
CA PRO A 516 -9.46 -9.71 -28.77
C PRO A 516 -8.22 -8.80 -28.59
N SER A 517 -7.42 -8.67 -29.64
CA SER A 517 -6.27 -7.75 -29.65
C SER A 517 -6.70 -6.31 -29.36
N GLY A 518 -5.89 -5.57 -28.60
CA GLY A 518 -6.21 -4.20 -28.18
C GLY A 518 -7.18 -4.11 -26.99
N SER A 519 -7.48 -5.22 -26.34
CA SER A 519 -8.23 -5.24 -25.08
C SER A 519 -7.39 -4.67 -23.92
N PRO A 520 -8.03 -4.09 -22.89
CA PRO A 520 -7.35 -3.66 -21.68
C PRO A 520 -6.77 -4.87 -20.92
N PRO A 521 -5.83 -4.64 -19.99
CA PRO A 521 -5.26 -5.70 -19.14
C PRO A 521 -6.34 -6.52 -18.42
N LYS A 522 -6.16 -7.85 -18.36
CA LYS A 522 -7.13 -8.73 -17.69
C LYS A 522 -7.23 -8.42 -16.19
N PRO A 523 -8.44 -8.20 -15.65
CA PRO A 523 -8.58 -7.90 -14.23
C PRO A 523 -8.36 -9.15 -13.36
N ARG A 524 -7.59 -8.98 -12.29
CA ARG A 524 -7.37 -10.01 -11.25
C ARG A 524 -7.58 -9.42 -9.87
N TRP A 525 -8.72 -8.75 -9.68
CA TRP A 525 -8.94 -7.89 -8.53
C TRP A 525 -10.16 -8.35 -7.72
N VAL A 526 -10.07 -8.22 -6.39
CA VAL A 526 -11.14 -8.49 -5.43
C VAL A 526 -11.39 -7.28 -4.56
N LEU A 527 -12.66 -6.97 -4.31
CA LEU A 527 -13.07 -5.81 -3.51
C LEU A 527 -12.85 -6.07 -2.02
N LYS A 528 -12.23 -5.12 -1.31
CA LYS A 528 -12.06 -5.20 0.14
C LYS A 528 -13.40 -5.04 0.87
N LYS A 529 -13.60 -5.76 1.97
CA LYS A 529 -14.82 -5.64 2.80
C LYS A 529 -14.84 -4.37 3.63
N ASN A 530 -13.69 -3.94 4.14
CA ASN A 530 -13.60 -2.77 5.01
C ASN A 530 -13.92 -1.43 4.31
N VAL A 531 -13.98 -1.40 2.98
CA VAL A 531 -14.35 -0.20 2.21
C VAL A 531 -15.85 -0.11 1.86
N VAL A 532 -16.63 -1.15 2.18
CA VAL A 532 -18.08 -1.21 1.91
C VAL A 532 -18.87 -1.22 3.21
N TRP A 533 -19.85 -0.34 3.31
CA TRP A 533 -20.85 -0.36 4.36
C TRP A 533 -22.11 -1.08 3.87
N LEU A 534 -22.23 -2.36 4.24
CA LEU A 534 -23.45 -3.14 4.05
C LEU A 534 -24.50 -2.75 5.09
N ASP A 535 -25.77 -2.80 4.69
CA ASP A 535 -26.93 -2.63 5.58
C ASP A 535 -26.94 -1.31 6.38
N SER A 536 -26.40 -0.24 5.78
CA SER A 536 -26.34 1.09 6.41
C SER A 536 -27.72 1.70 6.73
N GLY A 537 -28.79 1.20 6.10
CA GLY A 537 -30.11 1.82 6.12
C GLY A 537 -30.22 3.10 5.30
N GLU A 538 -29.13 3.56 4.68
CA GLU A 538 -29.07 4.72 3.78
C GLU A 538 -29.34 4.28 2.33
N TYR A 539 -30.57 3.84 2.04
CA TYR A 539 -30.97 3.37 0.71
C TYR A 539 -31.75 4.41 -0.08
#